data_AF-A0A2U1KZR1-F1
#
_entry.id   AF-A0A2U1KZR1-F1
#
_cell.length_a   1.000
_cell.length_b   1.000
_cell.length_c   1.000
_cell.angle_alpha   90.00
_cell.angle_beta   90.00
_cell.angle_gamma   90.00
#
_symmetry.space_group_name_H-M   'P 1'
#
loop_
_entity.id
_entity.type
_entity.pdbx_description
1 polymer ?
#
loop_
_entity_poly.entity_id
_entity_poly.type
_entity_poly.pdbx_seq_one_letter_code
_entity_poly.pdbx_strand_id
1 'polypeptide(L)'
;MAKIKSGGLGFGSLKTYNLALLAKWWWRVRVDKDFLWASVINDIHGNLGGTKDLRYMPQFKGVWSIISKVGLEATDLGIPLISSFQRRVGNGEFIGFQDDCWLGSSCLSHMFPRLFELETDKLCKLKESCSILDGVMEWKWGWRRQIQSGKEQE
;
A
#
# COMPACT_ATOMS: atom_id res chain seq x y z
N MET A 1 23.64 17.32 2.44
CA MET A 1 23.13 18.65 2.04
C MET A 1 23.89 19.72 2.79
N ALA A 2 24.41 20.73 2.11
CA ALA A 2 25.01 21.89 2.78
C ALA A 2 23.89 22.74 3.40
N LYS A 3 24.02 23.10 4.68
CA LYS A 3 23.05 23.96 5.37
C LYS A 3 23.14 25.38 4.81
N ILE A 4 22.04 26.14 4.86
CA ILE A 4 22.01 27.58 4.48
C ILE A 4 23.12 28.35 5.22
N LYS A 5 23.36 27.99 6.49
CA LYS A 5 24.42 28.54 7.33
C LYS A 5 25.86 28.25 6.84
N SER A 6 26.02 27.35 5.87
CA SER A 6 27.30 26.95 5.30
C SER A 6 27.42 27.36 3.82
N GLY A 7 26.64 28.36 3.37
CA GLY A 7 26.67 28.86 1.98
C GLY A 7 25.82 28.05 0.99
N GLY A 8 24.97 27.14 1.48
CA GLY A 8 24.01 26.43 0.64
C GLY A 8 22.81 27.32 0.23
N LEU A 9 22.28 27.10 -0.98
CA LEU A 9 21.16 27.86 -1.56
C LEU A 9 19.79 27.67 -0.85
N GLY A 10 19.71 26.79 0.15
CA GLY A 10 18.46 26.54 0.90
C GLY A 10 17.41 25.70 0.18
N PHE A 11 17.62 25.41 -1.11
CA PHE A 11 16.83 24.44 -1.87
C PHE A 11 17.49 23.05 -1.79
N GLY A 12 16.66 22.00 -1.78
CA GLY A 12 17.15 20.62 -1.83
C GLY A 12 17.96 20.33 -3.09
N SER A 13 18.69 19.22 -3.13
CA SER A 13 19.43 18.83 -4.33
C SER A 13 18.47 18.55 -5.50
N LEU A 14 18.91 18.76 -6.75
CA LEU A 14 18.13 18.40 -7.94
C LEU A 14 17.70 16.93 -7.90
N LYS A 15 18.58 16.04 -7.41
CA LYS A 15 18.27 14.63 -7.20
C LYS A 15 17.08 14.44 -6.24
N THR A 16 17.04 15.19 -5.13
CA THR A 16 15.93 15.15 -4.16
C THR A 16 14.61 15.60 -4.79
N TYR A 17 14.63 16.67 -5.60
CA TYR A 17 13.43 17.13 -6.30
C TYR A 17 12.94 16.12 -7.34
N ASN A 18 13.84 15.55 -8.13
CA ASN A 18 13.50 14.53 -9.11
C ASN A 18 12.87 13.30 -8.44
N LEU A 19 13.45 12.84 -7.34
CA LEU A 19 12.91 11.73 -6.54
C LEU A 19 11.51 12.07 -6.00
N ALA A 20 11.31 13.27 -5.45
CA ALA A 20 10.01 13.71 -4.94
C ALA A 20 8.95 13.77 -6.05
N LEU A 21 9.32 14.19 -7.27
CA LEU A 21 8.42 14.19 -8.42
C LEU A 21 8.06 12.78 -8.88
N LEU A 22 9.02 11.86 -8.93
CA LEU A 22 8.74 10.44 -9.23
C LEU A 22 7.83 9.82 -8.17
N ALA A 23 8.09 10.12 -6.89
CA ALA A 23 7.29 9.67 -5.76
C ALA A 23 5.85 10.21 -5.84
N LYS A 24 5.69 11.46 -6.28
CA LYS A 24 4.37 12.06 -6.54
C LYS A 24 3.62 11.27 -7.61
N TRP A 25 4.24 10.93 -8.73
CA TRP A 25 3.60 10.13 -9.79
C TRP A 25 3.23 8.73 -9.33
N TRP A 26 4.15 8.07 -8.61
CA TRP A 26 3.90 6.78 -7.99
C TRP A 26 2.69 6.82 -7.04
N TRP A 27 2.57 7.88 -6.23
CA TRP A 27 1.44 8.07 -5.34
C TRP A 27 0.14 8.39 -6.08
N ARG A 28 0.19 9.24 -7.10
CA ARG A 28 -0.99 9.64 -7.87
C ARG A 28 -1.68 8.46 -8.53
N VAL A 29 -0.97 7.44 -9.02
CA VAL A 29 -1.62 6.23 -9.56
C VAL A 29 -2.53 5.53 -8.55
N ARG A 30 -2.24 5.68 -7.25
CA ARG A 30 -3.00 5.05 -6.17
C ARG A 30 -4.22 5.87 -5.75
N VAL A 31 -4.18 7.18 -5.98
CA VAL A 31 -5.20 8.14 -5.54
C VAL A 31 -6.13 8.54 -6.68
N ASP A 32 -5.58 8.83 -7.86
CA ASP A 32 -6.25 9.41 -9.01
C ASP A 32 -6.94 8.33 -9.88
N LYS A 33 -7.70 7.42 -9.25
CA LYS A 33 -8.27 6.24 -9.92
C LYS A 33 -9.20 6.57 -11.08
N ASP A 34 -9.88 7.72 -11.02
CA ASP A 34 -10.89 8.13 -12.00
C ASP A 34 -10.30 8.85 -13.23
N PHE A 35 -8.99 9.08 -13.25
CA PHE A 35 -8.34 9.75 -14.36
C PHE A 35 -7.89 8.76 -15.42
N LEU A 36 -8.13 9.10 -16.70
CA LEU A 36 -7.80 8.26 -17.85
C LEU A 36 -6.35 7.76 -17.85
N TRP A 37 -5.38 8.63 -17.52
CA TRP A 37 -3.97 8.25 -17.48
C TRP A 37 -3.68 7.17 -16.43
N ALA A 38 -4.36 7.21 -15.27
CA ALA A 38 -4.19 6.22 -14.23
C ALA A 38 -4.85 4.90 -14.64
N SER A 39 -6.01 4.94 -15.32
CA SER A 39 -6.62 3.75 -15.92
C SER A 39 -5.67 3.09 -16.91
N VAL A 40 -5.14 3.85 -17.88
CA VAL A 40 -4.18 3.32 -18.88
C VAL A 40 -2.97 2.67 -18.22
N ILE A 41 -2.42 3.29 -17.17
CA ILE A 41 -1.30 2.70 -16.43
C ILE A 41 -1.72 1.39 -15.72
N ASN A 42 -2.89 1.35 -15.10
CA ASN A 42 -3.40 0.14 -14.45
C ASN A 42 -3.72 -0.97 -15.47
N ASP A 43 -4.19 -0.62 -16.66
CA ASP A 43 -4.53 -1.58 -17.73
C ASP A 43 -3.27 -2.19 -18.35
N ILE A 44 -2.20 -1.40 -18.52
CA ILE A 44 -0.92 -1.86 -19.07
C ILE A 44 -0.10 -2.63 -18.02
N HIS A 45 -0.06 -2.13 -16.79
CA HIS A 45 0.89 -2.61 -15.77
C HIS A 45 0.23 -3.43 -14.64
N GLY A 46 -1.10 -3.49 -14.60
CA GLY A 46 -1.87 -4.15 -13.55
C GLY A 46 -2.23 -3.21 -12.40
N ASN A 47 -2.98 -3.73 -11.43
CA ASN A 47 -3.55 -2.96 -10.32
C ASN A 47 -2.49 -2.14 -9.55
N LEU A 48 -2.79 -0.86 -9.31
CA LEU A 48 -1.87 0.14 -8.73
C LEU A 48 -0.58 0.27 -9.55
N GLY A 49 -0.69 0.27 -10.88
CA GLY A 49 0.42 0.26 -11.82
C GLY A 49 1.38 -0.92 -11.62
N GLY A 50 0.86 -2.06 -11.18
CA GLY A 50 1.61 -3.27 -10.85
C GLY A 50 2.56 -3.14 -9.67
N THR A 51 2.35 -2.15 -8.81
CA THR A 51 3.13 -1.92 -7.58
C THR A 51 2.35 -2.30 -6.32
N LYS A 52 1.35 -3.17 -6.43
CA LYS A 52 0.57 -3.65 -5.28
C LYS A 52 1.44 -4.48 -4.33
N ASP A 53 2.23 -5.42 -4.85
CA ASP A 53 3.25 -6.13 -4.08
C ASP A 53 4.62 -5.58 -4.46
N LEU A 54 5.27 -4.88 -3.52
CA LEU A 54 6.60 -4.33 -3.74
C LEU A 54 7.69 -5.42 -3.79
N ARG A 55 7.37 -6.65 -3.32
CA ARG A 55 8.26 -7.81 -3.36
C ARG A 55 8.28 -8.47 -4.74
N TYR A 56 7.21 -8.30 -5.52
CA TYR A 56 7.12 -8.79 -6.90
C TYR A 56 7.01 -7.61 -7.84
N MET A 57 8.15 -7.04 -8.24
CA MET A 57 8.16 -5.98 -9.23
C MET A 57 8.25 -6.61 -10.63
N PRO A 58 7.20 -6.50 -11.46
CA PRO A 58 7.30 -6.90 -12.86
C PRO A 58 8.44 -6.13 -13.52
N GLN A 59 9.13 -6.76 -14.48
CA GLN A 59 10.17 -6.11 -15.28
C GLN A 59 9.52 -5.14 -16.28
N PHE A 60 9.02 -4.01 -15.77
CA PHE A 60 8.46 -2.96 -16.61
C PHE A 60 9.54 -2.37 -17.52
N LYS A 61 9.16 -2.01 -18.73
CA LYS A 61 10.00 -1.27 -19.67
C LYS A 61 9.57 0.20 -19.72
N GLY A 62 10.49 1.09 -20.07
CA GLY A 62 10.22 2.51 -20.25
C GLY A 62 10.03 3.31 -18.97
N VAL A 63 9.38 4.47 -19.08
CA VAL A 63 9.26 5.49 -18.02
C VAL A 63 8.60 4.93 -16.76
N TRP A 64 7.60 4.07 -16.90
CA TRP A 64 6.91 3.49 -15.75
C TRP A 64 7.83 2.64 -14.86
N SER A 65 8.82 1.97 -15.44
CA SER A 65 9.85 1.21 -14.70
C SER A 65 10.67 2.08 -13.75
N ILE A 66 10.91 3.33 -14.13
CA ILE A 66 11.63 4.29 -13.30
C ILE A 66 10.73 4.74 -12.15
N ILE A 67 9.48 5.10 -12.44
CA ILE A 67 8.50 5.54 -11.43
C ILE A 67 8.21 4.42 -10.43
N SER A 68 8.03 3.18 -10.88
CA SER A 68 7.72 2.03 -10.01
C SER A 68 8.83 1.72 -9.02
N LYS A 69 10.09 2.01 -9.36
CA LYS A 69 11.29 1.76 -8.54
C LYS A 69 11.60 2.85 -7.53
N VAL A 70 10.85 3.96 -7.52
CA VAL A 70 11.13 5.11 -6.64
C VAL A 70 11.14 4.75 -5.16
N GLY A 71 10.36 3.75 -4.74
CA GLY A 71 10.36 3.26 -3.35
C GLY A 71 11.70 2.61 -2.96
N LEU A 72 12.32 1.87 -3.87
CA LEU A 72 13.64 1.25 -3.65
C LEU A 72 14.72 2.33 -3.61
N GLU A 73 14.72 3.26 -4.58
CA GLU A 73 15.69 4.35 -4.62
C GLU A 73 15.59 5.27 -3.38
N ALA A 74 14.37 5.53 -2.90
CA ALA A 74 14.17 6.27 -1.66
C ALA A 74 14.71 5.50 -0.44
N THR A 75 14.51 4.18 -0.39
CA THR A 75 15.02 3.33 0.69
C THR A 75 16.56 3.33 0.73
N ASP A 76 17.22 3.26 -0.44
CA ASP A 76 18.69 3.36 -0.54
C ASP A 76 19.23 4.69 -0.02
N LEU A 77 18.42 5.75 -0.03
CA LEU A 77 18.73 7.07 0.50
C LEU A 77 18.31 7.24 1.97
N GLY A 78 17.82 6.19 2.63
CA GLY A 78 17.33 6.23 4.00
C GLY A 78 15.99 6.97 4.16
N ILE A 79 15.25 7.17 3.07
CA ILE A 79 13.95 7.83 3.07
C ILE A 79 12.86 6.75 3.14
N PRO A 80 12.08 6.66 4.24
CA PRO A 80 11.03 5.65 4.41
C PRO A 80 9.78 6.01 3.61
N LEU A 81 9.91 6.22 2.29
CA LEU A 81 8.87 6.77 1.43
C LEU A 81 7.58 5.94 1.50
N ILE A 82 7.69 4.63 1.35
CA ILE A 82 6.55 3.71 1.31
C ILE A 82 5.81 3.68 2.65
N SER A 83 6.53 3.55 3.75
CA SER A 83 5.95 3.51 5.10
C SER A 83 5.46 4.86 5.59
N SER A 84 5.86 5.96 4.94
CA SER A 84 5.32 7.30 5.20
C SER A 84 3.91 7.50 4.64
N PHE A 85 3.46 6.62 3.74
CA PHE A 85 2.09 6.67 3.19
C PHE A 85 1.19 5.66 3.91
N GLN A 86 0.07 6.14 4.42
CA GLN A 86 -0.98 5.30 4.99
C GLN A 86 -2.19 5.25 4.06
N ARG A 87 -2.79 4.06 3.97
CA ARG A 87 -4.07 3.91 3.27
C ARG A 87 -5.20 4.38 4.17
N ARG A 88 -6.00 5.31 3.67
CA ARG A 88 -7.26 5.69 4.32
C ARG A 88 -8.31 4.65 3.99
N VAL A 89 -8.92 4.08 5.02
CA VAL A 89 -10.08 3.19 4.85
C VAL A 89 -11.28 4.03 4.40
N GLY A 90 -11.70 3.83 3.16
CA GLY A 90 -12.96 4.36 2.63
C GLY A 90 -14.10 3.36 2.84
N ASN A 91 -14.82 3.03 1.78
CA ASN A 91 -15.88 2.00 1.80
C ASN A 91 -15.34 0.53 1.82
N GLY A 92 -14.03 0.34 1.95
CA GLY A 92 -13.39 -0.99 2.00
C GLY A 92 -13.30 -1.76 0.67
N GLU A 93 -13.79 -1.22 -0.44
CA GLU A 93 -13.90 -1.96 -1.73
C GLU A 93 -12.55 -2.31 -2.36
N PHE A 94 -11.55 -1.46 -2.13
CA PHE A 94 -10.21 -1.61 -2.71
C PHE A 94 -9.16 -2.02 -1.67
N ILE A 95 -9.59 -2.44 -0.49
CA ILE A 95 -8.71 -2.86 0.60
C ILE A 95 -8.95 -4.34 0.82
N GLY A 96 -7.92 -5.15 0.64
CA GLY A 96 -7.92 -6.55 1.06
C GLY A 96 -7.97 -6.62 2.59
N PHE A 97 -8.91 -7.40 3.11
CA PHE A 97 -9.13 -7.49 4.54
C PHE A 97 -7.91 -8.07 5.28
N GLN A 98 -7.29 -9.10 4.72
CA GLN A 98 -6.17 -9.79 5.37
C GLN A 98 -4.79 -9.27 4.91
N ASP A 99 -4.65 -8.94 3.63
CA ASP A 99 -3.33 -8.71 2.99
C ASP A 99 -2.88 -7.24 2.96
N ASP A 100 -3.78 -6.29 3.19
CA ASP A 100 -3.43 -4.87 3.17
C ASP A 100 -3.24 -4.33 4.61
N CYS A 101 -2.24 -3.47 4.81
CA CYS A 101 -2.04 -2.75 6.08
C CYS A 101 -3.07 -1.61 6.22
N TRP A 102 -4.30 -1.95 6.59
CA TRP A 102 -5.35 -0.97 6.89
C TRP A 102 -5.58 -0.77 8.40
N LEU A 103 -5.08 -1.69 9.22
CA LEU A 103 -5.11 -1.63 10.68
C LEU A 103 -3.67 -1.50 11.22
N GLY A 104 -3.14 -0.27 11.25
CA GLY A 104 -1.78 0.00 11.72
C GLY A 104 -0.70 -0.23 10.65
N SER A 105 0.45 -0.75 11.06
CA SER A 105 1.66 -0.86 10.22
C SER A 105 1.85 -2.24 9.56
N SER A 106 1.12 -3.26 9.99
CA SER A 106 1.20 -4.63 9.45
C SER A 106 -0.17 -5.12 8.97
N CYS A 107 -0.19 -6.08 8.06
CA CYS A 107 -1.42 -6.70 7.59
C CYS A 107 -1.85 -7.82 8.55
N LEU A 108 -3.15 -8.11 8.61
CA LEU A 108 -3.70 -9.12 9.52
C LEU A 108 -3.11 -10.51 9.24
N SER A 109 -2.81 -10.85 7.99
CA SER A 109 -2.22 -12.13 7.62
C SER A 109 -0.81 -12.35 8.20
N HIS A 110 -0.05 -11.29 8.47
CA HIS A 110 1.24 -11.38 9.15
C HIS A 110 1.10 -11.35 10.68
N MET A 111 0.16 -10.57 11.23
CA MET A 111 -0.04 -10.48 12.68
C MET A 111 -0.71 -11.74 13.25
N PHE A 112 -1.65 -12.33 12.51
CA PHE A 112 -2.50 -13.43 12.93
C PHE A 112 -2.52 -14.57 11.89
N PRO A 113 -1.39 -15.24 11.66
CA PRO A 113 -1.26 -16.22 10.58
C PRO A 113 -2.19 -17.43 10.74
N ARG A 114 -2.54 -17.85 11.97
CA ARG A 114 -3.45 -18.99 12.15
C ARG A 114 -4.89 -18.57 11.84
N LEU A 115 -5.31 -17.37 12.23
CA LEU A 115 -6.61 -16.83 11.80
C LEU A 115 -6.69 -16.67 10.28
N PHE A 116 -5.61 -16.23 9.64
CA PHE A 116 -5.53 -16.16 8.17
C PHE A 116 -5.62 -17.55 7.51
N GLU A 117 -5.02 -18.57 8.11
CA GLU A 117 -5.20 -19.96 7.68
C GLU A 117 -6.63 -20.48 7.85
N LEU A 118 -7.44 -19.90 8.72
CA LEU A 118 -8.85 -20.24 8.83
C LEU A 118 -9.72 -19.54 7.78
N GLU A 119 -9.26 -18.44 7.20
CA GLU A 119 -10.04 -17.69 6.20
C GLU A 119 -10.29 -18.52 4.93
N THR A 120 -11.55 -18.67 4.55
CA THR A 120 -11.94 -19.41 3.34
C THR A 120 -11.60 -18.60 2.10
N ASP A 121 -11.88 -17.30 2.11
CA ASP A 121 -11.48 -16.37 1.07
C ASP A 121 -10.35 -15.44 1.55
N LYS A 122 -9.12 -15.82 1.23
CA LYS A 122 -7.91 -15.05 1.60
C LYS A 122 -7.81 -13.70 0.89
N LEU A 123 -8.55 -13.50 -0.19
CA LEU A 123 -8.49 -12.28 -1.01
C LEU A 123 -9.70 -11.36 -0.78
N CYS A 124 -10.55 -11.66 0.22
CA CYS A 124 -11.75 -10.91 0.53
C CYS A 124 -11.47 -9.43 0.78
N LYS A 125 -12.41 -8.58 0.38
CA LYS A 125 -12.33 -7.14 0.59
C LYS A 125 -12.86 -6.76 1.96
N LEU A 126 -12.32 -5.70 2.55
CA LEU A 126 -12.79 -5.15 3.82
C LEU A 126 -14.30 -4.82 3.77
N LYS A 127 -14.81 -4.38 2.62
CA LYS A 127 -16.25 -4.14 2.39
C LYS A 127 -17.12 -5.38 2.57
N GLU A 128 -16.57 -6.56 2.28
CA GLU A 128 -17.27 -7.86 2.37
C GLU A 128 -17.17 -8.42 3.79
N SER A 129 -16.08 -8.12 4.48
CA SER A 129 -15.77 -8.62 5.83
C SER A 129 -16.43 -7.86 6.97
N CYS A 130 -17.07 -6.71 6.73
CA CYS A 130 -17.84 -6.01 7.76
C CYS A 130 -19.08 -5.30 7.21
N SER A 131 -20.12 -5.18 8.05
CA SER A 131 -21.29 -4.35 7.80
C SER A 131 -21.57 -3.44 8.99
N ILE A 132 -22.10 -2.25 8.73
CA ILE A 132 -22.56 -1.34 9.78
C ILE A 132 -24.07 -1.46 9.86
N LEU A 133 -24.58 -1.96 10.97
CA LEU A 133 -26.01 -2.09 11.28
C LEU A 133 -26.27 -1.26 12.54
N ASP A 134 -27.18 -0.28 12.46
CA ASP A 134 -27.53 0.62 13.57
C ASP A 134 -26.33 1.32 14.25
N GLY A 135 -25.30 1.65 13.47
CA GLY A 135 -24.07 2.28 13.96
C GLY A 135 -23.09 1.33 14.65
N VAL A 136 -23.43 0.04 14.75
CA VAL A 136 -22.56 -1.02 15.25
C VAL A 136 -21.91 -1.73 14.07
N MET A 137 -20.60 -1.92 14.15
CA MET A 137 -19.84 -2.65 13.14
C MET A 137 -19.87 -4.14 13.45
N GLU A 138 -20.48 -4.91 12.57
CA GLU A 138 -20.51 -6.37 12.61
C GLU A 138 -19.47 -6.95 11.66
N TRP A 139 -18.64 -7.85 12.19
CA TRP A 139 -17.63 -8.56 11.41
C TRP A 139 -18.18 -9.89 10.88
N LYS A 140 -17.95 -10.14 9.59
CA LYS A 140 -18.31 -11.38 8.90
C LYS A 140 -17.03 -12.17 8.65
N TRP A 141 -16.85 -13.24 9.43
CA TRP A 141 -15.69 -14.11 9.32
C TRP A 141 -16.02 -15.33 8.46
N GLY A 142 -15.29 -15.51 7.36
CA GLY A 142 -15.44 -16.65 6.46
C GLY A 142 -14.61 -17.85 6.90
N TRP A 143 -14.56 -18.19 8.18
CA TRP A 143 -13.65 -19.23 8.65
C TRP A 143 -14.14 -20.65 8.32
N ARG A 144 -13.24 -21.52 7.82
CA ARG A 144 -13.55 -22.93 7.50
C ARG A 144 -13.90 -23.79 8.73
N ARG A 145 -13.60 -23.30 9.93
CA ARG A 145 -14.00 -23.89 11.22
C ARG A 145 -14.03 -22.82 12.31
N GLN A 146 -14.69 -23.13 13.43
CA GLN A 146 -14.69 -22.27 14.62
C GLN A 146 -13.28 -22.13 15.23
N ILE A 147 -13.02 -21.01 15.88
CA ILE A 147 -11.78 -20.80 16.63
C ILE A 147 -11.74 -21.81 17.77
N GLN A 148 -10.61 -22.50 17.90
CA GLN A 148 -10.29 -23.29 19.08
C GLN A 148 -9.41 -22.44 19.98
N SER A 149 -9.60 -22.51 21.30
CA SER A 149 -8.88 -21.66 22.26
C SER A 149 -7.35 -21.75 22.08
N GLY A 150 -6.69 -20.60 22.04
CA GLY A 150 -5.23 -20.49 21.99
C GLY A 150 -4.81 -19.03 21.82
N LYS A 151 -3.75 -18.59 22.49
CA LYS A 151 -3.21 -17.25 22.31
C LYS A 151 -2.50 -17.16 20.95
N GLU A 152 -2.82 -16.14 20.16
CA GLU A 152 -1.92 -15.57 19.16
C GLU A 152 -1.19 -14.38 19.79
N GLN A 153 -0.02 -14.01 19.24
CA GLN A 153 0.89 -13.04 19.86
C GLN A 153 0.23 -11.66 20.09
N GLU A 154 0.60 -11.04 21.22
CA GLU A 154 0.42 -9.61 21.53
C GLU A 154 1.30 -8.72 20.65
#